data_AF-A0A5J4LRM1-F1
#
_entry.id   AF-A0A5J4LRM1-F1
#
_cell.length_a   1.000
_cell.length_b   1.000
_cell.length_c   1.000
_cell.angle_alpha   90.00
_cell.angle_beta   90.00
_cell.angle_gamma   90.00
#
_symmetry.space_group_name_H-M   'P 1'
#
loop_
_entity.id
_entity.type
_entity.pdbx_description
1 polymer ?
#
loop_
_entity_poly.entity_id
_entity_poly.type
_entity_poly.pdbx_seq_one_letter_code
_entity_poly.pdbx_strand_id
1 'polypeptide(L)'
;MTPPLSNLAAAPHSAPVTDWAGRIAWVAGLLVFVVFVYWLMRQGWKWRSTLQGDLPELPTAPADAGEPQLTLSGRYHGSTTAGQWLDRIVARGLGTRSRAELTLTDRGLDVVRPGATDFFVPAAALRGARLDKGIAGKVLTEGGLLIVTWEHGDRRIDSGFRSDRADEHPAWVEAVNRLSTTEHTTSTTEHTETEGAR
;
A
#
# COMPACT_ATOMS: atom_id res chain seq x y z
N MET A 1 -2.43 39.55 87.80
CA MET A 1 -3.60 38.74 87.39
C MET A 1 -3.36 38.31 85.95
N THR A 2 -2.98 37.06 85.75
CA THR A 2 -2.63 36.46 84.46
C THR A 2 -3.92 36.08 83.72
N PRO A 3 -4.11 36.40 82.42
CA PRO A 3 -5.29 35.94 81.70
C PRO A 3 -5.20 34.43 81.43
N PRO A 4 -6.33 33.70 81.37
CA PRO A 4 -6.30 32.27 81.10
C PRO A 4 -5.99 32.02 79.63
N LEU A 5 -4.96 31.21 79.37
CA LEU A 5 -4.68 30.64 78.05
C LEU A 5 -5.74 29.57 77.77
N SER A 6 -6.78 29.95 77.02
CA SER A 6 -7.74 29.00 76.46
C SER A 6 -7.06 28.23 75.35
N ASN A 7 -6.62 27.02 75.66
CA ASN A 7 -6.17 26.05 74.68
C ASN A 7 -7.33 25.08 74.39
N LEU A 8 -7.34 24.57 73.15
CA LEU A 8 -8.06 23.40 72.64
C LEU A 8 -9.52 23.66 72.19
N ALA A 9 -9.97 23.28 71.00
CA ALA A 9 -9.37 22.48 69.94
C ALA A 9 -10.02 22.89 68.61
N ALA A 10 -9.25 22.98 67.53
CA ALA A 10 -9.84 22.96 66.20
C ALA A 10 -10.61 21.65 66.07
N ALA A 11 -11.93 21.73 65.86
CA ALA A 11 -12.80 20.56 65.66
C ALA A 11 -12.16 19.60 64.65
N PRO A 12 -12.26 18.28 64.83
CA PRO A 12 -11.71 17.32 63.90
C PRO A 12 -12.33 17.58 62.52
N HIS A 13 -11.55 18.20 61.63
CA HIS A 13 -11.95 18.40 60.25
C HIS A 13 -11.91 17.02 59.60
N SER A 14 -13.04 16.31 59.65
CA SER A 14 -13.21 15.06 58.91
C SER A 14 -12.93 15.42 57.46
N ALA A 15 -11.80 14.95 56.91
CA ALA A 15 -11.55 15.10 55.49
C ALA A 15 -12.81 14.60 54.76
N PRO A 16 -13.43 15.41 53.89
CA PRO A 16 -14.66 15.02 53.22
C PRO A 16 -14.40 13.65 52.61
N VAL A 17 -15.27 12.69 52.94
CA VAL A 17 -15.19 11.33 52.42
C VAL A 17 -14.90 11.45 50.94
N THR A 18 -13.79 10.84 50.53
CA THR A 18 -13.38 10.80 49.13
C THR A 18 -14.63 10.63 48.28
N ASP A 19 -14.87 11.54 47.33
CA ASP A 19 -16.04 11.45 46.44
C ASP A 19 -15.86 10.24 45.51
N TRP A 20 -16.14 9.07 46.07
CA TRP A 20 -16.03 7.78 45.40
C TRP A 20 -17.00 7.73 44.23
N ALA A 21 -18.16 8.39 44.31
CA ALA A 21 -19.10 8.52 43.20
C ALA A 21 -18.48 9.31 42.04
N GLY A 22 -17.87 10.46 42.33
CA GLY A 22 -17.15 11.25 41.34
C GLY A 22 -16.00 10.47 40.70
N ARG A 23 -15.20 9.75 41.49
CA ARG A 23 -14.10 8.90 40.97
C ARG A 23 -14.62 7.75 40.11
N ILE A 24 -15.67 7.05 40.54
CA ILE A 24 -16.29 5.97 39.77
C ILE A 24 -16.85 6.51 38.45
N ALA A 25 -17.50 7.69 38.48
CA ALA A 25 -18.01 8.33 37.27
C ALA A 25 -16.88 8.69 36.29
N TRP A 26 -15.77 9.23 36.77
CA TRP A 26 -14.58 9.52 35.94
C TRP A 26 -13.96 8.24 35.35
N VAL A 27 -13.84 7.17 36.15
CA VAL A 27 -13.30 5.89 35.68
C VAL A 27 -14.22 5.25 34.65
N ALA A 28 -15.54 5.27 34.88
CA ALA A 28 -16.52 4.77 33.92
C ALA A 28 -16.49 5.58 32.62
N GLY A 29 -16.42 6.92 32.71
CA GLY A 29 -16.27 7.80 31.55
C GLY A 29 -15.00 7.51 30.76
N LEU A 30 -13.86 7.33 31.45
CA LEU A 30 -12.60 6.96 30.83
C LEU A 30 -12.68 5.59 30.13
N LEU A 31 -13.30 4.60 30.77
CA LEU A 31 -13.50 3.27 30.16
C LEU A 31 -14.36 3.34 28.90
N VAL A 32 -15.46 4.08 28.92
CA VAL A 32 -16.32 4.28 27.75
C VAL A 32 -15.53 4.98 26.63
N PHE A 33 -14.75 6.01 26.97
CA PHE A 33 -13.91 6.71 26.00
C PHE A 33 -12.87 5.78 25.37
N VAL A 34 -12.19 4.97 26.17
CA VAL A 34 -11.23 3.97 25.68
C VAL A 34 -11.91 2.97 24.75
N VAL A 35 -13.04 2.39 25.15
CA VAL A 35 -13.83 1.47 24.31
C VAL A 35 -14.25 2.14 23.01
N PHE A 36 -14.68 3.39 23.05
CA PHE A 36 -15.05 4.16 21.87
C PHE A 36 -13.87 4.39 20.91
N VAL A 37 -12.69 4.75 21.43
CA VAL A 37 -11.46 4.88 20.62
C VAL A 37 -11.09 3.53 19.98
N TYR A 38 -11.12 2.43 20.73
CA TYR A 38 -10.87 1.09 20.17
C TYR A 38 -11.91 0.71 19.11
N TRP A 39 -13.17 1.11 19.29
CA TRP A 39 -14.22 0.90 18.30
C TRP A 39 -13.96 1.70 17.01
N LEU A 40 -13.57 2.98 17.12
CA LEU A 40 -13.18 3.80 15.97
C LEU A 40 -11.95 3.24 15.24
N MET A 41 -10.93 2.77 15.97
CA MET A 41 -9.77 2.11 15.37
C MET A 41 -10.18 0.84 14.60
N ARG A 42 -11.07 0.03 15.20
CA ARG A 42 -11.62 -1.17 14.54
C ARG A 42 -12.42 -0.81 13.29
N GLN A 43 -13.21 0.25 13.33
CA GLN A 43 -13.97 0.71 12.17
C GLN A 43 -13.06 1.22 11.07
N GLY A 44 -11.99 1.94 11.41
CA GLY A 44 -10.94 2.36 10.46
C GLY A 44 -10.24 1.18 9.79
N TRP A 45 -10.00 0.08 10.52
CA TRP A 45 -9.47 -1.16 9.93
C TRP A 45 -10.48 -1.87 9.01
N LYS A 46 -11.76 -1.93 9.40
CA LYS A 46 -12.81 -2.48 8.53
C LYS A 46 -12.95 -1.66 7.23
N TRP A 47 -12.94 -0.34 7.33
CA TRP A 47 -13.01 0.55 6.16
C TRP A 47 -11.78 0.43 5.25
N ARG A 48 -10.58 0.22 5.82
CA ARG A 48 -9.39 -0.13 5.04
C ARG A 48 -9.52 -1.49 4.33
N SER A 49 -10.10 -2.50 4.98
CA SER A 49 -10.30 -3.80 4.34
C SER A 49 -11.33 -3.77 3.20
N THR A 50 -12.41 -3.00 3.34
CA THR A 50 -13.39 -2.82 2.25
C THR A 50 -12.77 -2.06 1.08
N LEU A 51 -11.86 -1.12 1.36
CA LEU A 51 -11.05 -0.47 0.35
C LEU A 51 -10.01 -1.38 -0.30
N GLN A 52 -9.80 -2.63 0.12
CA GLN A 52 -8.86 -3.58 -0.53
C GLN A 52 -9.56 -4.78 -1.21
N GLY A 53 -10.89 -4.88 -1.10
CA GLY A 53 -11.66 -6.10 -1.41
C GLY A 53 -11.98 -6.34 -2.88
N ASP A 54 -12.32 -5.30 -3.65
CA ASP A 54 -12.65 -5.46 -5.08
C ASP A 54 -11.43 -5.15 -5.94
N LEU A 55 -10.53 -6.12 -6.04
CA LEU A 55 -9.55 -6.13 -7.12
C LEU A 55 -10.07 -7.07 -8.21
N PRO A 56 -10.31 -6.59 -9.45
CA PRO A 56 -10.77 -7.45 -10.52
C PRO A 56 -9.78 -8.58 -10.80
N GLU A 57 -10.23 -9.60 -11.52
CA GLU A 57 -9.37 -10.70 -11.93
C GLU A 57 -8.14 -10.17 -12.67
N LEU A 58 -6.96 -10.72 -12.34
CA LEU A 58 -5.72 -10.30 -12.96
C LEU A 58 -5.73 -10.75 -14.43
N PRO A 59 -5.33 -9.87 -15.37
CA PRO A 59 -5.16 -10.27 -16.75
C PRO A 59 -4.18 -11.45 -16.85
N THR A 60 -4.47 -12.37 -17.75
CA THR A 60 -3.54 -13.45 -18.13
C THR A 60 -2.81 -13.03 -19.39
N ALA A 61 -1.57 -13.46 -19.55
CA ALA A 61 -0.81 -13.17 -20.75
C ALA A 61 -1.55 -13.69 -22.00
N PRO A 62 -1.60 -12.90 -23.09
CA PRO A 62 -2.17 -13.39 -24.34
C PRO A 62 -1.33 -14.55 -24.88
N ALA A 63 -1.98 -15.51 -25.55
CA ALA A 63 -1.30 -16.68 -26.13
C ALA A 63 -0.22 -16.30 -27.16
N ASP A 64 -0.38 -15.13 -27.79
CA ASP A 64 0.63 -14.49 -28.62
C ASP A 64 1.13 -13.21 -27.93
N ALA A 65 2.07 -13.39 -27.00
CA ALA A 65 2.66 -12.30 -26.23
C ALA A 65 3.62 -11.44 -27.06
N GLY A 66 4.00 -11.89 -28.26
CA GLY A 66 5.02 -11.25 -29.11
C GLY A 66 6.46 -11.60 -28.70
N GLU A 67 7.43 -10.97 -29.37
CA GLU A 67 8.85 -11.18 -29.13
C GLU A 67 9.29 -10.51 -27.80
N PRO A 68 10.09 -11.20 -26.95
CA PRO A 68 10.57 -10.62 -25.71
C PRO A 68 11.62 -9.53 -25.96
N GLN A 69 11.34 -8.31 -25.53
CA GLN A 69 12.30 -7.21 -25.56
C GLN A 69 13.34 -7.34 -24.45
N LEU A 70 12.89 -7.69 -23.23
CA LEU A 70 13.74 -7.88 -22.06
C LEU A 70 13.22 -9.05 -21.23
N THR A 71 14.15 -9.82 -20.68
CA THR A 71 13.87 -10.91 -19.74
C THR A 71 14.73 -10.75 -18.49
N LEU A 72 14.14 -11.00 -17.32
CA LEU A 72 14.84 -10.88 -16.03
C LEU A 72 14.36 -11.93 -15.06
N SER A 73 15.30 -12.52 -14.33
CA SER A 73 15.00 -13.41 -13.20
C SER A 73 15.34 -12.74 -11.88
N GLY A 74 14.51 -12.98 -10.87
CA GLY A 74 14.75 -12.41 -9.56
C GLY A 74 13.69 -12.77 -8.53
N ARG A 75 13.39 -11.81 -7.66
CA ARG A 75 12.43 -11.94 -6.56
C ARG A 75 11.37 -10.88 -6.61
N TYR A 76 10.14 -11.31 -6.39
CA TYR A 76 8.99 -10.46 -6.19
C TYR A 76 8.76 -10.20 -4.70
N HIS A 77 8.64 -8.92 -4.34
CA HIS A 77 8.56 -8.48 -2.95
C HIS A 77 7.12 -8.20 -2.47
N GLY A 78 6.17 -8.12 -3.39
CA GLY A 78 4.77 -7.76 -3.14
C GLY A 78 4.34 -6.52 -3.92
N SER A 79 3.03 -6.31 -4.01
CA SER A 79 2.45 -5.08 -4.52
C SER A 79 1.92 -4.20 -3.40
N THR A 80 1.93 -2.90 -3.64
CA THR A 80 1.32 -1.88 -2.78
C THR A 80 0.45 -0.95 -3.59
N THR A 81 -0.41 -0.19 -2.93
CA THR A 81 -1.02 1.00 -3.55
C THR A 81 0.10 1.97 -3.95
N ALA A 82 -0.01 2.55 -5.15
CA ALA A 82 1.05 3.38 -5.70
C ALA A 82 1.38 4.57 -4.78
N GLY A 83 2.68 4.79 -4.53
CA GLY A 83 3.17 5.82 -3.61
C GLY A 83 2.93 5.54 -2.12
N GLN A 84 2.23 4.46 -1.76
CA GLN A 84 1.94 4.06 -0.39
C GLN A 84 2.65 2.74 -0.06
N TRP A 85 3.98 2.79 0.08
CA TRP A 85 4.84 1.60 0.21
C TRP A 85 4.55 0.70 1.44
N LEU A 86 3.74 1.15 2.40
CA LEU A 86 3.27 0.36 3.55
C LEU A 86 1.91 -0.32 3.29
N ASP A 87 1.13 0.16 2.32
CA ASP A 87 -0.21 -0.34 2.02
C ASP A 87 -0.14 -1.56 1.10
N ARG A 88 0.15 -2.72 1.70
CA ARG A 88 0.29 -3.98 0.97
C ARG A 88 -1.05 -4.45 0.41
N ILE A 89 -1.05 -4.79 -0.88
CA ILE A 89 -2.18 -5.42 -1.56
C ILE A 89 -2.02 -6.94 -1.46
N VAL A 90 -2.90 -7.58 -0.70
CA VAL A 90 -2.93 -9.05 -0.54
C VAL A 90 -3.91 -9.74 -1.49
N ALA A 91 -4.81 -8.99 -2.10
CA ALA A 91 -5.79 -9.49 -3.05
C ALA A 91 -5.12 -10.17 -4.25
N ARG A 92 -5.78 -11.20 -4.80
CA ARG A 92 -5.39 -11.93 -6.02
C ARG A 92 -3.93 -12.44 -6.02
N GLY A 93 -3.37 -12.73 -4.83
CA GLY A 93 -2.01 -13.26 -4.70
C GLY A 93 -0.89 -12.21 -4.86
N LEU A 94 -1.22 -10.91 -4.93
CA LEU A 94 -0.21 -9.85 -5.06
C LEU A 94 0.59 -9.61 -3.77
N GLY A 95 0.15 -10.15 -2.63
CA GLY A 95 0.86 -10.01 -1.35
C GLY A 95 1.94 -11.07 -1.10
N THR A 96 1.91 -12.18 -1.86
CA THR A 96 2.80 -13.34 -1.65
C THR A 96 4.16 -13.07 -2.27
N ARG A 97 5.22 -13.20 -1.48
CA ARG A 97 6.60 -13.11 -1.96
C ARG A 97 6.98 -14.40 -2.67
N SER A 98 7.69 -14.29 -3.77
CA SER A 98 8.07 -15.45 -4.59
C SER A 98 9.35 -15.16 -5.38
N ARG A 99 9.89 -16.20 -6.02
CA ARG A 99 10.72 -15.98 -7.22
C ARG A 99 9.84 -15.38 -8.31
N ALA A 100 10.44 -14.60 -9.20
CA ALA A 100 9.74 -14.03 -10.33
C ALA A 100 10.64 -14.02 -11.56
N GLU A 101 10.03 -14.29 -12.70
CA GLU A 101 10.60 -14.18 -14.02
C GLU A 101 9.75 -13.16 -14.77
N LEU A 102 10.40 -12.10 -15.24
CA LEU A 102 9.78 -10.99 -15.94
C LEU A 102 10.10 -11.11 -17.42
N THR A 103 9.08 -10.96 -18.25
CA THR A 103 9.24 -10.83 -19.70
C THR A 103 8.49 -9.58 -20.15
N LEU A 104 9.22 -8.61 -20.69
CA LEU A 104 8.63 -7.42 -21.28
C LEU A 104 8.48 -7.63 -22.79
N THR A 105 7.27 -7.45 -23.30
CA THR A 105 6.96 -7.49 -24.73
C THR A 105 6.21 -6.21 -25.13
N ASP A 106 5.97 -6.02 -26.43
CA ASP A 106 5.13 -4.91 -26.92
C ASP A 106 3.70 -4.95 -26.35
N ARG A 107 3.23 -6.13 -25.95
CA ARG A 107 1.88 -6.30 -25.38
C ARG A 107 1.81 -5.94 -23.90
N GLY A 108 2.94 -5.97 -23.20
CA GLY A 108 2.99 -5.67 -21.77
C GLY A 108 4.05 -6.44 -21.01
N LEU A 109 3.89 -6.48 -19.69
CA LEU A 109 4.78 -7.16 -18.77
C LEU A 109 4.15 -8.46 -18.29
N ASP A 110 4.76 -9.58 -18.65
CA ASP A 110 4.43 -10.90 -18.10
C ASP A 110 5.27 -11.19 -16.85
N VAL A 111 4.60 -11.66 -15.81
CA VAL A 111 5.21 -11.95 -14.50
C VAL A 111 4.87 -13.37 -14.09
N VAL A 112 5.81 -14.27 -14.36
CA VAL A 112 5.73 -15.67 -13.95
C VAL A 112 6.34 -15.80 -12.56
N ARG A 113 5.60 -16.39 -11.62
CA ARG A 113 5.96 -16.52 -10.21
C ARG A 113 5.87 -17.98 -9.78
N PRO A 114 6.93 -18.78 -9.98
CA PRO A 114 6.94 -20.17 -9.57
C PRO A 114 6.55 -20.35 -8.09
N GLY A 115 5.47 -21.09 -7.82
CA GLY A 115 4.92 -21.32 -6.48
C GLY A 115 3.99 -20.21 -5.97
N ALA A 116 3.61 -19.24 -6.80
CA ALA A 116 2.57 -18.24 -6.55
C ALA A 116 1.72 -18.04 -7.83
N THR A 117 0.72 -17.17 -7.77
CA THR A 117 -0.17 -16.90 -8.91
C THR A 117 0.55 -16.02 -9.95
N ASP A 118 0.55 -16.39 -11.22
CA ASP A 118 1.12 -15.55 -12.27
C ASP A 118 0.20 -14.36 -12.58
N PHE A 119 0.74 -13.30 -13.20
CA PHE A 119 -0.08 -12.19 -13.66
C PHE A 119 0.55 -11.45 -14.82
N PHE A 120 -0.30 -10.86 -15.66
CA PHE A 120 0.10 -10.03 -16.79
C PHE A 120 -0.36 -8.59 -16.59
N VAL A 121 0.50 -7.65 -16.95
CA VAL A 121 0.21 -6.21 -16.96
C VAL A 121 0.21 -5.73 -18.41
N PRO A 122 -0.96 -5.43 -19.00
CA PRO A 122 -1.04 -4.90 -20.36
C PRO A 122 -0.23 -3.61 -20.54
N ALA A 123 0.32 -3.39 -21.73
CA ALA A 123 1.09 -2.19 -22.05
C ALA A 123 0.28 -0.91 -21.78
N ALA A 124 -1.00 -0.88 -22.19
CA ALA A 124 -1.92 0.22 -21.93
C ALA A 124 -2.21 0.47 -20.44
N ALA A 125 -1.98 -0.52 -19.57
CA ALA A 125 -2.13 -0.41 -18.13
C ALA A 125 -0.84 0.07 -17.44
N LEU A 126 0.32 0.04 -18.11
CA LEU A 126 1.57 0.51 -17.55
C LEU A 126 1.55 2.03 -17.36
N ARG A 127 2.12 2.49 -16.25
CA ARG A 127 2.25 3.91 -15.89
C ARG A 127 3.71 4.33 -15.68
N GLY A 128 4.63 3.38 -15.77
CA GLY A 128 6.07 3.61 -15.72
C GLY A 128 6.77 2.69 -14.72
N ALA A 129 8.07 2.86 -14.62
CA ALA A 129 8.91 2.18 -13.65
C ALA A 129 9.93 3.14 -13.05
N ARG A 130 10.38 2.82 -11.83
CA ARG A 130 11.40 3.57 -11.10
C ARG A 130 12.26 2.65 -10.25
N LEU A 131 13.43 3.14 -9.88
CA LEU A 131 14.23 2.54 -8.82
C LEU A 131 13.79 3.10 -7.47
N ASP A 132 13.65 2.24 -6.48
CA ASP A 132 13.24 2.66 -5.13
C ASP A 132 14.02 1.88 -4.05
N LYS A 133 13.92 2.36 -2.82
CA LYS A 133 14.55 1.76 -1.64
C LYS A 133 13.61 0.84 -0.90
N GLY A 134 12.29 1.01 -1.03
CA GLY A 134 11.35 0.25 -0.22
C GLY A 134 10.01 -0.03 -0.85
N ILE A 135 9.49 -1.22 -0.56
CA ILE A 135 8.14 -1.65 -0.92
C ILE A 135 7.61 -2.70 0.05
N ALA A 136 6.30 -2.68 0.27
CA ALA A 136 5.58 -3.64 1.08
C ALA A 136 6.19 -3.82 2.49
N GLY A 137 6.59 -2.71 3.12
CA GLY A 137 7.19 -2.69 4.46
C GLY A 137 8.65 -3.18 4.54
N LYS A 138 9.35 -3.35 3.40
CA LYS A 138 10.77 -3.73 3.38
C LYS A 138 11.60 -2.62 2.74
N VAL A 139 12.71 -2.26 3.39
CA VAL A 139 13.71 -1.30 2.89
C VAL A 139 14.99 -2.05 2.54
N LEU A 140 15.57 -1.73 1.39
CA LEU A 140 16.83 -2.23 0.86
C LEU A 140 17.80 -1.07 0.62
N THR A 141 19.00 -1.39 0.15
CA THR A 141 19.97 -0.40 -0.34
C THR A 141 19.39 0.39 -1.52
N GLU A 142 19.87 1.62 -1.69
CA GLU A 142 19.51 2.50 -2.81
C GLU A 142 19.69 1.82 -4.18
N GLY A 143 18.68 1.96 -5.04
CA GLY A 143 18.64 1.31 -6.35
C GLY A 143 18.42 -0.21 -6.30
N GLY A 144 18.11 -0.79 -5.14
CA GLY A 144 18.00 -2.24 -4.98
C GLY A 144 16.66 -2.85 -5.42
N LEU A 145 15.67 -2.03 -5.78
CA LEU A 145 14.35 -2.47 -6.21
C LEU A 145 13.94 -1.76 -7.51
N LEU A 146 13.46 -2.56 -8.46
CA LEU A 146 12.67 -2.12 -9.60
C LEU A 146 11.20 -2.08 -9.18
N ILE A 147 10.60 -0.90 -9.19
CA ILE A 147 9.16 -0.72 -8.96
C ILE A 147 8.50 -0.44 -10.30
N VAL A 148 7.54 -1.30 -10.68
CA VAL A 148 6.69 -1.09 -11.85
C VAL A 148 5.33 -0.59 -11.38
N THR A 149 4.92 0.57 -11.88
CA THR A 149 3.64 1.20 -11.58
C THR A 149 2.67 0.92 -12.71
N TRP A 150 1.47 0.44 -12.38
CA TRP A 150 0.45 0.05 -13.36
C TRP A 150 -0.95 0.27 -12.80
N GLU A 151 -1.93 0.33 -13.70
CA GLU A 151 -3.35 0.44 -13.35
C GLU A 151 -4.08 -0.89 -13.46
N HIS A 152 -4.96 -1.14 -12.50
CA HIS A 152 -5.79 -2.33 -12.47
C HIS A 152 -7.16 -2.01 -11.90
N GLY A 153 -8.18 -2.04 -12.76
CA GLY A 153 -9.47 -1.41 -12.45
C GLY A 153 -9.25 0.07 -12.11
N ASP A 154 -9.83 0.52 -11.00
CA ASP A 154 -9.74 1.92 -10.56
C ASP A 154 -8.52 2.23 -9.67
N ARG A 155 -7.51 1.35 -9.67
CA ARG A 155 -6.37 1.46 -8.75
C ARG A 155 -5.06 1.54 -9.48
N ARG A 156 -4.17 2.35 -8.92
CA ARG A 156 -2.75 2.36 -9.30
C ARG A 156 -1.95 1.53 -8.31
N ILE A 157 -1.22 0.57 -8.83
CA ILE A 157 -0.48 -0.45 -8.09
C ILE A 157 1.01 -0.29 -8.38
N ASP A 158 1.82 -0.35 -7.33
CA ASP A 158 3.27 -0.49 -7.41
C ASP A 158 3.63 -1.97 -7.16
N SER A 159 4.31 -2.62 -8.10
CA SER A 159 4.82 -3.97 -7.97
C SER A 159 6.34 -3.96 -7.86
N GLY A 160 6.88 -4.58 -6.80
CA GLY A 160 8.30 -4.52 -6.49
C GLY A 160 9.08 -5.77 -6.83
N PHE A 161 10.17 -5.58 -7.57
CA PHE A 161 11.05 -6.65 -8.03
C PHE A 161 12.51 -6.37 -7.67
N ARG A 162 13.25 -7.43 -7.42
CA ARG A 162 14.70 -7.37 -7.28
C ARG A 162 15.31 -8.39 -8.24
N SER A 163 16.12 -7.92 -9.19
CA SER A 163 16.87 -8.79 -10.09
C SER A 163 17.92 -9.54 -9.29
N ASP A 164 18.25 -10.73 -9.77
CA ASP A 164 19.47 -11.41 -9.33
C ASP A 164 20.73 -10.60 -9.73
N ARG A 165 20.64 -9.75 -10.77
CA ARG A 165 21.67 -8.81 -11.24
C ARG A 165 21.18 -7.36 -11.21
N ALA A 166 21.57 -6.60 -10.20
CA ALA A 166 21.05 -5.25 -9.94
C ALA A 166 21.35 -4.22 -11.06
N ASP A 167 22.41 -4.44 -11.84
CA ASP A 167 22.80 -3.62 -12.99
C ASP A 167 21.81 -3.69 -14.17
N GLU A 168 20.85 -4.61 -14.15
CA GLU A 168 19.79 -4.72 -15.15
C GLU A 168 18.65 -3.72 -14.91
N HIS A 169 18.45 -3.27 -13.66
CA HIS A 169 17.30 -2.44 -13.30
C HIS A 169 17.18 -1.12 -14.09
N PRO A 170 18.27 -0.38 -14.40
CA PRO A 170 18.17 0.84 -15.20
C PRO A 170 17.59 0.61 -16.61
N ALA A 171 18.01 -0.47 -17.29
CA ALA A 171 17.51 -0.81 -18.62
C ALA A 171 16.00 -1.15 -18.59
N TRP A 172 15.55 -1.83 -17.52
CA TRP A 172 14.14 -2.13 -17.30
C TRP A 172 13.30 -0.88 -17.06
N VAL A 173 13.81 0.07 -16.26
CA VAL A 173 13.14 1.36 -16.04
C VAL A 173 12.94 2.08 -17.37
N GLU A 174 13.99 2.15 -18.19
CA GLU A 174 13.92 2.82 -19.49
C GLU A 174 12.91 2.14 -20.43
N ALA A 175 12.97 0.81 -20.56
CA ALA A 175 12.10 0.06 -21.48
C ALA A 175 10.62 0.17 -21.08
N VAL A 176 10.28 0.02 -19.80
CA VAL A 176 8.90 0.16 -19.31
C VAL A 176 8.38 1.60 -19.48
N ASN A 177 9.22 2.60 -19.23
CA ASN A 177 8.84 4.01 -19.43
C ASN A 177 8.61 4.34 -20.91
N ARG A 178 9.43 3.77 -21.80
CA ARG A 178 9.25 3.90 -23.25
C ARG A 178 7.92 3.28 -23.69
N LEU A 179 7.66 2.04 -23.28
CA LEU A 179 6.43 1.32 -23.65
C LEU A 179 5.17 2.04 -23.15
N SER A 180 5.16 2.47 -21.89
CA SER A 180 4.02 3.22 -21.34
C SER A 180 3.78 4.53 -22.09
N THR A 181 4.82 5.29 -22.43
CA THR A 181 4.68 6.56 -23.14
C THR A 181 4.11 6.39 -24.56
N THR A 182 4.52 5.34 -25.27
CA THR A 182 4.03 5.03 -26.63
C THR A 182 2.53 4.76 -26.65
N GLU A 183 2.02 3.97 -25.70
CA GLU A 183 0.59 3.62 -25.61
C GLU A 183 -0.30 4.82 -25.27
N HIS A 184 0.16 5.70 -24.38
CA HIS A 184 -0.57 6.93 -24.02
C HIS A 184 -0.68 7.90 -25.21
N THR A 185 0.36 7.99 -26.04
CA THR A 185 0.37 8.85 -27.23
C THR A 185 -0.57 8.32 -28.31
N THR A 186 -0.58 7.00 -28.53
CA THR A 186 -1.44 6.34 -29.53
C THR A 186 -2.92 6.48 -29.15
N SER A 187 -3.26 6.23 -27.88
CA SER A 187 -4.64 6.36 -27.38
C SER A 187 -5.19 7.78 -27.50
N THR A 188 -4.35 8.80 -27.30
CA THR A 188 -4.76 10.22 -27.43
C THR A 188 -5.02 10.59 -28.90
N THR A 189 -4.26 10.02 -29.83
CA THR A 189 -4.38 10.31 -31.26
C THR A 189 -5.64 9.70 -31.86
N GLU A 190 -5.96 8.43 -31.55
CA GLU A 190 -7.19 7.77 -32.04
C GLU A 190 -8.48 8.44 -31.51
N HIS A 191 -8.47 8.90 -30.25
CA HIS A 191 -9.62 9.61 -29.68
C HIS A 191 -9.89 10.96 -30.36
N THR A 192 -8.84 11.65 -30.82
CA THR A 192 -8.98 12.98 -31.45
C THR A 192 -9.45 12.87 -32.91
N GLU A 193 -9.09 11.78 -33.61
CA GLU A 193 -9.47 11.57 -35.01
C GLU A 193 -10.96 11.17 -35.17
N THR A 194 -11.56 10.57 -34.13
CA THR A 194 -12.98 10.16 -34.15
C THR A 194 -13.95 11.33 -33.89
N GLU A 195 -13.49 12.45 -33.32
CA GLU A 195 -14.33 13.61 -32.99
C GLU A 195 -14.34 14.70 -34.09
N GLY A 196 -13.40 14.66 -35.04
CA GLY A 196 -13.31 15.62 -36.16
C GLY A 196 -14.12 15.25 -37.42
N ALA A 197 -14.85 14.13 -37.40
CA ALA A 197 -15.61 13.62 -38.54
C ALA A 197 -17.14 13.68 -38.30
N ARG A 198 -17.69 14.86 -37.98
CA ARG A 198 -19.14 15.14 -38.05
C ARG A 198 -19.41 16.57 -38.46
#